data_AF-A0A4Y2DBK4-F1
#
_entry.id   AF-A0A4Y2DBK4-F1
#
_cell.length_a   1.000
_cell.length_b   1.000
_cell.length_c   1.000
_cell.angle_alpha   90.00
_cell.angle_beta   90.00
_cell.angle_gamma   90.00
#
_symmetry.space_group_name_H-M   'P 1'
#
loop_
_entity.id
_entity.type
_entity.pdbx_description
1 polymer ?
#
loop_
_entity_poly.entity_id
_entity_poly.type
_entity_poly.pdbx_seq_one_letter_code
_entity_poly.pdbx_strand_id
1 'polypeptide(L)'
;EDDYHLYFLQISSTRPNLTEERLRKAEKRMKRVRIHQMLQIIWMHIDCRQQLCTEAASEALRLIWCSVPDAYISFKEIKRAFPGIFRAEELKNIYDFYAKAVGEFSESVQPRSLQHLCRSIIRSALRENQIWIPEGLRQTCLQNQFNRF
;
A
#
# COMPACT_ATOMS: atom_id res chain seq x y z
N GLU A 1 14.66 1.36 -9.18
CA GLU A 1 14.22 2.07 -10.40
C GLU A 1 13.15 1.21 -11.06
N ASP A 2 11.92 1.61 -11.37
CA ASP A 2 11.23 2.88 -11.18
C ASP A 2 9.70 2.64 -11.31
N ASP A 3 9.14 1.70 -10.52
CA ASP A 3 7.70 1.38 -10.52
C ASP A 3 6.81 2.61 -10.30
N TYR A 4 7.36 3.64 -9.66
CA TYR A 4 6.73 4.96 -9.54
C TYR A 4 6.35 5.58 -10.89
N HIS A 5 7.29 5.59 -11.85
CA HIS A 5 7.04 6.14 -13.17
C HIS A 5 6.10 5.24 -13.98
N LEU A 6 6.18 3.91 -13.78
CA LEU A 6 5.27 2.97 -14.42
C LEU A 6 3.82 3.22 -14.00
N TYR A 7 3.54 3.26 -12.69
CA TYR A 7 2.19 3.53 -12.20
C TYR A 7 1.69 4.91 -12.63
N PHE A 8 2.55 5.93 -12.59
CA PHE A 8 2.20 7.25 -13.08
C PHE A 8 1.78 7.22 -14.56
N LEU A 9 2.57 6.61 -15.43
CA LEU A 9 2.27 6.55 -16.87
C LEU A 9 0.96 5.78 -17.15
N GLN A 10 0.77 4.65 -16.48
CA GLN A 10 -0.42 3.81 -16.65
C GLN A 10 -1.70 4.50 -16.13
N ILE A 11 -1.63 5.16 -14.97
CA ILE A 11 -2.79 5.90 -14.45
C ILE A 11 -3.05 7.13 -15.32
N SER A 12 -2.02 7.85 -15.76
CA SER A 12 -2.15 9.07 -16.56
C SER A 12 -2.74 8.81 -17.95
N SER A 13 -2.49 7.64 -18.55
CA SER A 13 -3.15 7.25 -19.81
C SER A 13 -4.67 7.10 -19.64
N THR A 14 -5.12 6.66 -18.46
CA THR A 14 -6.55 6.49 -18.12
C THR A 14 -7.16 7.77 -17.52
N ARG A 15 -6.32 8.62 -16.94
CA ARG A 15 -6.69 9.83 -16.17
C ARG A 15 -5.72 10.97 -16.53
N PRO A 16 -5.94 11.69 -17.64
CA PRO A 16 -5.03 12.74 -18.12
C PRO A 16 -4.88 13.93 -17.15
N ASN A 17 -5.79 14.07 -16.18
CA ASN A 17 -5.71 15.07 -15.12
C ASN A 17 -4.60 14.78 -14.07
N LEU A 18 -4.07 13.56 -14.03
CA LEU A 18 -2.88 13.24 -13.24
C LEU A 18 -1.66 13.68 -14.05
N THR A 19 -1.02 14.77 -13.64
CA THR A 19 0.17 15.32 -14.30
C THR A 19 1.37 15.32 -13.37
N GLU A 20 2.56 15.31 -13.95
CA GLU A 20 3.83 15.41 -13.22
C GLU A 20 3.86 16.64 -12.30
N GLU A 21 3.29 17.77 -12.75
CA GLU A 21 3.21 18.99 -11.95
C GLU A 21 2.37 18.79 -10.66
N ARG A 22 1.28 18.02 -10.75
CA ARG A 22 0.45 17.70 -9.58
C ARG A 22 1.17 16.76 -8.63
N LEU A 23 1.91 15.77 -9.14
CA LEU A 23 2.75 14.90 -8.32
C LEU A 23 3.83 15.70 -7.59
N ARG A 24 4.55 16.60 -8.29
CA ARG A 24 5.53 17.50 -7.67
C ARG A 24 4.92 18.37 -6.56
N LYS A 25 3.66 18.83 -6.73
CA LYS A 25 2.95 19.56 -5.68
C LYS A 25 2.63 18.67 -4.46
N ALA A 26 2.32 17.40 -4.67
CA ALA A 26 2.15 16.43 -3.59
C ALA A 26 3.49 16.13 -2.89
N GLU A 27 4.58 15.97 -3.64
CA GLU A 27 5.93 15.71 -3.10
C GLU A 27 6.43 16.84 -2.17
N LYS A 28 5.99 18.09 -2.39
CA LYS A 28 6.26 19.20 -1.46
C LYS A 28 5.62 19.02 -0.07
N ARG A 29 4.63 18.14 0.07
CA ARG A 29 3.80 17.99 1.28
C ARG A 29 3.95 16.61 1.92
N MET A 30 4.45 15.62 1.20
CA MET A 30 4.61 14.25 1.68
C MET A 30 5.79 13.56 0.97
N LYS A 31 6.33 12.53 1.61
CA LYS A 31 7.45 11.76 1.05
C LYS A 31 7.04 11.08 -0.26
N ARG A 32 7.95 11.01 -1.23
CA ARG A 32 7.73 10.33 -2.53
C ARG A 32 7.29 8.87 -2.37
N VAL A 33 7.84 8.15 -1.40
CA VAL A 33 7.44 6.78 -1.06
C VAL A 33 5.94 6.69 -0.71
N ARG A 34 5.41 7.70 -0.02
CA ARG A 34 4.00 7.72 0.36
C ARG A 34 3.09 7.92 -0.84
N ILE A 35 3.50 8.78 -1.77
CA ILE A 35 2.80 9.00 -3.05
C ILE A 35 2.85 7.72 -3.89
N HIS A 36 4.01 7.06 -3.94
CA HIS A 36 4.16 5.78 -4.62
C HIS A 36 3.17 4.73 -4.11
N GLN A 37 3.03 4.57 -2.79
CA GLN A 37 2.05 3.66 -2.20
C GLN A 37 0.61 3.98 -2.59
N MET A 38 0.25 5.26 -2.65
CA MET A 38 -1.07 5.67 -3.11
C MET A 38 -1.28 5.36 -4.60
N LEU A 39 -0.27 5.62 -5.44
CA LEU A 39 -0.32 5.29 -6.86
C LEU A 39 -0.47 3.77 -7.07
N GLN A 40 0.23 2.95 -6.29
CA GLN A 40 0.09 1.50 -6.33
C GLN A 40 -1.35 1.07 -6.02
N ILE A 41 -1.99 1.61 -4.97
CA ILE A 41 -3.38 1.32 -4.63
C ILE A 41 -4.32 1.73 -5.78
N ILE A 42 -4.15 2.93 -6.32
CA ILE A 42 -4.97 3.46 -7.42
C ILE A 42 -4.84 2.56 -8.64
N TRP A 43 -3.60 2.20 -9.02
CA TRP A 43 -3.33 1.33 -10.15
C TRP A 43 -3.97 -0.04 -9.96
N MET A 44 -3.74 -0.70 -8.81
CA MET A 44 -4.34 -2.01 -8.52
C MET A 44 -5.86 -1.98 -8.59
N HIS A 45 -6.51 -0.90 -8.15
CA HIS A 45 -7.96 -0.74 -8.27
C HIS A 45 -8.41 -0.63 -9.74
N ILE A 46 -7.72 0.17 -10.55
CA ILE A 46 -8.04 0.36 -11.97
C ILE A 46 -7.84 -0.95 -12.73
N ASP A 47 -6.68 -1.59 -12.56
CA ASP A 47 -6.32 -2.83 -13.24
C ASP A 47 -7.28 -3.98 -12.88
N CYS A 48 -7.61 -4.11 -11.59
CA CYS A 48 -8.60 -5.05 -11.09
C CYS A 48 -9.97 -4.90 -11.77
N ARG A 49 -10.46 -3.67 -11.93
CA ARG A 49 -11.75 -3.43 -12.60
C ARG A 49 -11.71 -3.77 -14.08
N GLN A 50 -10.57 -3.59 -14.74
CA GLN A 50 -10.40 -3.94 -16.14
C GLN A 50 -10.33 -5.45 -16.35
N GLN A 51 -9.65 -6.17 -15.46
CA GLN A 51 -9.43 -7.61 -15.54
C GLN A 51 -10.50 -8.46 -14.82
N LEU A 52 -11.47 -7.83 -14.15
CA LEU A 52 -12.53 -8.49 -13.35
C LEU A 52 -11.99 -9.45 -12.26
N CYS A 53 -10.79 -9.16 -11.71
CA CYS A 53 -10.06 -10.05 -10.80
C CYS A 53 -10.03 -9.55 -9.34
N THR A 54 -11.15 -9.03 -8.83
CA THR A 54 -11.24 -8.31 -7.55
C THR A 54 -10.70 -9.04 -6.34
N GLU A 55 -10.98 -10.32 -6.19
CA GLU A 55 -10.52 -11.09 -5.02
C GLU A 55 -9.01 -11.32 -5.06
N ALA A 56 -8.45 -11.66 -6.23
CA ALA A 56 -7.01 -11.85 -6.41
C ALA A 56 -6.25 -10.54 -6.19
N ALA A 57 -6.76 -9.43 -6.73
CA ALA A 57 -6.16 -8.11 -6.54
C ALA A 57 -6.24 -7.64 -5.08
N SER A 58 -7.36 -7.90 -4.39
CA SER A 58 -7.52 -7.61 -2.97
C SER A 58 -6.54 -8.42 -2.12
N GLU A 59 -6.37 -9.71 -2.42
CA GLU A 59 -5.43 -10.58 -1.72
C GLU A 59 -3.97 -10.15 -1.96
N ALA A 60 -3.61 -9.85 -3.21
CA ALA A 60 -2.28 -9.32 -3.53
C ALA A 60 -2.02 -8.00 -2.78
N LEU A 61 -2.99 -7.10 -2.74
CA LEU A 61 -2.88 -5.83 -2.03
C LEU A 61 -2.69 -6.05 -0.53
N ARG A 62 -3.44 -6.99 0.06
CA ARG A 62 -3.29 -7.39 1.47
C ARG A 62 -1.88 -7.90 1.75
N LEU A 63 -1.36 -8.81 0.92
CA LEU A 63 -0.02 -9.37 1.07
C LEU A 63 1.09 -8.30 0.95
N ILE A 64 0.98 -7.42 -0.03
CA ILE A 64 1.90 -6.28 -0.19
C ILE A 64 1.86 -5.41 1.07
N TRP A 65 0.67 -5.01 1.52
CA TRP A 65 0.54 -4.18 2.72
C TRP A 65 0.90 -4.89 4.03
N CYS A 66 0.90 -6.22 4.06
CA CYS A 66 1.43 -7.01 5.19
C CYS A 66 2.96 -6.98 5.27
N SER A 67 3.65 -6.60 4.19
CA SER A 67 5.12 -6.46 4.14
C SER A 67 5.61 -5.03 4.43
N VAL A 68 4.71 -4.05 4.36
CA VAL A 68 5.04 -2.62 4.53
C VAL A 68 4.87 -2.23 6.01
N PRO A 69 5.91 -1.67 6.67
CA PRO A 69 5.82 -1.24 8.07
C PRO A 69 5.08 0.10 8.24
N ASP A 70 4.85 0.82 7.13
CA ASP A 70 4.25 2.14 7.15
C ASP A 70 2.81 2.14 7.66
N ALA A 71 2.45 3.27 8.27
CA ALA A 71 1.09 3.57 8.73
C ALA A 71 0.06 3.36 7.62
N TYR A 72 -1.17 3.00 7.98
CA TYR A 72 -2.25 2.90 7.01
C TYR A 72 -2.47 4.24 6.30
N ILE A 73 -2.79 4.18 5.00
CA ILE A 73 -3.20 5.36 4.25
C ILE A 73 -4.63 5.70 4.63
N SER A 74 -4.87 6.94 5.05
CA SER A 74 -6.22 7.43 5.35
C SER A 74 -6.89 8.03 4.13
N PHE A 75 -8.22 8.03 4.11
CA PHE A 75 -8.99 8.65 3.02
C PHE A 75 -8.65 10.15 2.85
N LYS A 76 -8.46 10.87 3.96
CA LYS A 76 -8.07 12.29 3.96
C LYS A 76 -6.72 12.49 3.28
N GLU A 77 -5.79 11.56 3.46
CA GLU A 77 -4.45 11.62 2.87
C GLU A 77 -4.51 11.49 1.34
N ILE A 78 -5.23 10.49 0.82
CA ILE A 78 -5.40 10.29 -0.62
C ILE A 78 -6.13 11.48 -1.24
N LYS A 79 -7.22 11.96 -0.62
CA LYS A 79 -7.98 13.12 -1.08
C LYS A 79 -7.13 14.38 -1.16
N ARG A 80 -6.22 14.57 -0.20
CA ARG A 80 -5.31 15.72 -0.17
C ARG A 80 -4.18 15.59 -1.20
N ALA A 81 -3.73 14.38 -1.50
CA ALA A 81 -2.69 14.12 -2.49
C ALA A 81 -3.18 14.34 -3.93
N PHE A 82 -4.42 13.97 -4.23
CA PHE A 82 -4.98 14.00 -5.59
C PHE A 82 -6.22 14.89 -5.72
N PRO A 83 -6.15 16.18 -5.34
CA PRO A 83 -7.31 17.07 -5.33
C PRO A 83 -7.82 17.29 -6.76
N GLY A 84 -9.10 17.02 -7.00
CA GLY A 84 -9.74 17.24 -8.30
C GLY A 84 -9.17 16.40 -9.44
N ILE A 85 -8.51 15.27 -9.14
CA ILE A 85 -8.08 14.29 -10.15
C ILE A 85 -9.16 13.23 -10.33
N PHE A 86 -9.70 12.73 -9.21
CA PHE A 86 -10.79 11.76 -9.17
C PHE A 86 -12.08 12.42 -8.73
N ARG A 87 -13.22 11.90 -9.19
CA ARG A 87 -14.52 12.25 -8.60
C ARG A 87 -14.57 11.74 -7.15
N ALA A 88 -15.34 12.40 -6.29
CA ALA A 88 -15.41 12.03 -4.88
C ALA A 88 -15.86 10.57 -4.66
N GLU A 89 -16.83 10.11 -5.45
CA GLU A 89 -17.33 8.73 -5.42
C GLU A 89 -16.27 7.72 -5.88
N GLU A 90 -15.55 8.04 -6.95
CA GLU A 90 -14.47 7.19 -7.47
C GLU A 90 -13.33 7.06 -6.45
N LEU A 91 -12.93 8.17 -5.84
CA LEU A 91 -11.91 8.17 -4.81
C LEU A 91 -12.33 7.35 -3.59
N LYS A 92 -13.61 7.44 -3.21
CA LYS A 92 -14.18 6.63 -2.13
C LYS A 92 -14.14 5.15 -2.48
N ASN A 93 -14.51 4.76 -3.69
CA ASN A 93 -14.44 3.36 -4.15
C ASN A 93 -13.01 2.79 -4.14
N ILE A 94 -12.01 3.60 -4.52
CA ILE A 94 -10.59 3.22 -4.45
C ILE A 94 -10.18 2.98 -3.00
N TYR A 95 -10.57 3.90 -2.11
CA TYR A 95 -10.25 3.79 -0.69
C TYR A 95 -10.96 2.60 -0.03
N ASP A 96 -12.24 2.37 -0.32
CA ASP A 96 -13.01 1.25 0.22
C ASP A 96 -12.44 -0.10 -0.23
N PHE A 97 -11.96 -0.19 -1.48
CA PHE A 97 -11.22 -1.36 -1.97
C PHE A 97 -9.95 -1.62 -1.14
N TYR A 98 -9.13 -0.59 -0.92
CA TYR A 98 -7.94 -0.69 -0.09
C TYR A 98 -8.26 -1.07 1.36
N ALA A 99 -9.19 -0.35 1.99
CA ALA A 99 -9.56 -0.55 3.39
C ALA A 99 -10.13 -1.96 3.63
N LYS A 100 -10.94 -2.47 2.69
CA LYS A 100 -11.43 -3.85 2.70
C LYS A 100 -10.28 -4.86 2.60
N ALA A 101 -9.30 -4.62 1.73
CA ALA A 101 -8.16 -5.52 1.56
C ALA A 101 -7.26 -5.58 2.80
N VAL A 102 -7.00 -4.44 3.44
CA VAL A 102 -6.17 -4.40 4.66
C VAL A 102 -6.93 -4.71 5.95
N GLY A 103 -8.27 -4.76 5.89
CA GLY A 103 -9.15 -5.05 7.03
C GLY A 103 -9.26 -3.90 8.03
N GLU A 104 -8.88 -2.67 7.64
CA GLU A 104 -8.77 -1.52 8.54
C GLU A 104 -9.32 -0.27 7.87
N PHE A 105 -10.18 0.44 8.60
CA PHE A 105 -10.79 1.70 8.15
C PHE A 105 -10.38 2.80 9.12
N SER A 106 -9.71 3.84 8.63
CA SER A 106 -9.41 5.00 9.47
C SER A 106 -9.60 6.33 8.75
N GLU A 107 -10.28 7.25 9.43
CA GLU A 107 -10.40 8.63 8.98
C GLU A 107 -9.10 9.43 9.13
N SER A 108 -8.17 8.95 9.96
CA SER A 108 -6.88 9.58 10.24
C SER A 108 -5.73 8.60 10.01
N VAL A 109 -4.51 9.11 9.91
CA VAL A 109 -3.34 8.25 9.75
C VAL A 109 -3.09 7.55 11.08
N GLN A 110 -3.22 6.23 11.09
CA GLN A 110 -2.98 5.41 12.28
C GLN A 110 -1.70 4.58 12.10
N PRO A 111 -0.83 4.54 13.11
CA PRO A 111 0.31 3.64 13.09
C PRO A 111 -0.16 2.18 13.06
N ARG A 112 0.72 1.31 12.59
CA ARG A 112 0.48 -0.14 12.64
C ARG A 112 0.55 -0.64 14.08
N SER A 113 -0.08 -1.78 14.34
CA SER A 113 0.07 -2.46 15.63
C SER A 113 1.53 -2.79 15.89
N LEU A 114 1.94 -2.79 17.16
CA LEU A 114 3.29 -3.18 17.56
C LEU A 114 3.66 -4.56 17.00
N GLN A 115 2.70 -5.50 17.01
CA GLN A 115 2.88 -6.83 16.46
C GLN A 115 3.25 -6.81 14.97
N HIS A 116 2.62 -5.95 14.16
CA HIS A 116 2.94 -5.80 12.74
C HIS A 116 4.33 -5.19 12.52
N LEU A 117 4.68 -4.18 13.32
CA LEU A 117 6.01 -3.57 13.28
C LEU A 117 7.10 -4.58 13.63
N CYS A 118 6.92 -5.34 14.71
CA CYS A 118 7.83 -6.41 15.11
C CYS A 118 7.98 -7.46 14.00
N ARG A 119 6.88 -7.91 13.38
CA ARG A 119 6.92 -8.85 12.25
C ARG A 119 7.74 -8.30 11.08
N SER A 120 7.55 -7.03 10.73
CA SER A 120 8.26 -6.39 9.63
C SER A 120 9.76 -6.32 9.90
N ILE A 121 10.15 -5.96 11.12
CA ILE A 121 11.56 -5.93 11.56
C ILE A 121 12.18 -7.33 11.52
N ILE A 122 11.49 -8.34 12.08
CA ILE A 122 11.98 -9.73 12.08
C ILE A 122 12.20 -10.22 10.65
N ARG A 123 11.24 -10.00 9.74
CA ARG A 123 11.39 -10.40 8.32
C ARG A 123 12.55 -9.69 7.65
N SER A 124 12.75 -8.40 7.90
CA SER A 124 13.89 -7.64 7.36
C SER A 124 15.21 -8.23 7.84
N ALA A 125 15.36 -8.44 9.15
CA ALA A 125 16.56 -9.02 9.74
C ALA A 125 16.85 -10.42 9.18
N LEU A 126 15.85 -11.30 9.08
CA LEU A 126 16.04 -12.63 8.51
C LEU A 126 16.48 -12.55 7.03
N ARG A 127 15.86 -11.68 6.24
CA ARG A 127 16.23 -11.46 4.84
C ARG A 127 17.65 -10.92 4.69
N GLU A 128 18.04 -9.95 5.51
CA GLU A 128 19.39 -9.36 5.52
C GLU A 128 20.46 -10.39 5.85
N ASN A 129 20.14 -11.33 6.74
CA ASN A 129 21.02 -12.46 7.08
C ASN A 129 20.89 -13.65 6.12
N GLN A 130 20.13 -13.52 5.02
CA GLN A 130 19.87 -14.59 4.04
C GLN A 130 19.26 -15.87 4.65
N ILE A 131 18.56 -15.73 5.78
CA ILE A 131 17.91 -16.85 6.48
C ILE A 131 16.48 -16.99 5.93
N TRP A 132 16.13 -18.20 5.51
CA TRP A 132 14.77 -18.52 5.10
C TRP A 132 13.81 -18.35 6.29
N ILE A 133 12.69 -17.65 6.11
CA ILE A 133 11.81 -17.22 7.22
C ILE A 133 11.40 -18.37 8.14
N PRO A 134 10.92 -19.53 7.64
CA PRO A 134 10.58 -20.66 8.50
C PRO A 134 11.77 -21.17 9.33
N GLU A 135 12.97 -21.17 8.77
CA GLU A 135 14.18 -21.62 9.45
C GLU A 135 14.63 -20.60 10.50
N GLY A 136 14.62 -19.32 10.17
CA GLY A 136 14.91 -18.24 11.11
C GLY A 136 13.94 -18.22 12.29
N LEU A 137 12.65 -18.43 12.03
CA LEU A 137 11.65 -18.55 13.08
C LEU A 137 11.87 -19.77 13.97
N ARG A 138 12.39 -20.87 13.40
CA ARG A 138 12.74 -22.04 14.20
C ARG A 138 13.90 -21.79 15.15
N GLN A 139 14.88 -21.01 14.69
CA GLN A 139 16.05 -20.63 15.48
C GLN A 139 15.72 -19.59 16.56
N THR A 140 14.70 -18.75 16.33
CA THR A 140 14.14 -17.89 17.37
C THR A 140 13.23 -18.71 18.29
N CYS A 141 13.29 -18.51 19.61
CA CYS A 141 12.35 -19.13 20.56
C CYS A 141 10.89 -18.61 20.43
N LEU A 142 10.54 -17.97 19.30
CA LEU A 142 9.25 -17.33 19.02
C LEU A 142 8.22 -18.27 18.38
N GLN A 143 8.59 -19.52 18.10
CA GLN A 143 7.77 -20.52 17.42
C GLN A 143 6.34 -20.61 17.98
N ASN A 144 6.15 -20.56 19.30
CA ASN A 144 4.84 -20.85 19.90
C ASN A 144 3.86 -19.66 19.92
N GLN A 145 4.30 -18.43 19.63
CA GLN A 145 3.43 -17.23 19.71
C GLN A 145 3.07 -16.62 18.36
N PHE A 146 3.74 -17.03 17.28
CA PHE A 146 3.55 -16.44 15.94
C PHE A 146 3.07 -17.44 14.88
N ASN A 147 2.63 -18.65 15.25
CA ASN A 147 2.18 -19.73 14.34
C ASN A 147 1.00 -19.38 13.40
N ARG A 148 0.42 -18.18 13.52
CA ARG A 148 -0.41 -17.58 12.47
C ARG A 148 0.43 -16.55 11.72
N PHE A 149 1.33 -17.06 10.88
CA PHE A 149 1.99 -16.27 9.84
C PHE A 149 1.06 -16.07 8.65
#